data_AF-A0A7J8LWS5-F1
#
_entry.id   AF-A0A7J8LWS5-F1
#
_cell.length_a   1.000
_cell.length_b   1.000
_cell.length_c   1.000
_cell.angle_alpha   90.00
_cell.angle_beta   90.00
_cell.angle_gamma   90.00
#
_symmetry.space_group_name_H-M   'P 1'
#
loop_
_entity.id
_entity.type
_entity.pdbx_description
1 polymer ?
#
loop_
_entity_poly.entity_id
_entity_poly.type
_entity_poly.pdbx_seq_one_letter_code
_entity_poly.pdbx_strand_id
1 'polypeptide(L)'
;MMLETVAAVPGMVGGMLLHLKSLRKFQQSGGWIKALLEEAENERMHLMTMVELVKPKWYERLLVLTVQGVFFNAFFVLYMLSPKLAHRIVGYLEEEAIHSYTEYLKDIESGAIENVAAPAIAIDYWRLPKDARLKEVITVIRADEAHHRDVNHFASVRYSFCGKGIERRACSSWLSLRLHVVDREDSLKGSCLMQT
;
A
#
# COMPACT_ATOMS: atom_id res chain seq x y z
N MET A 1 -10.66 4.66 -6.85
CA MET A 1 -11.79 3.72 -6.59
C MET A 1 -11.66 2.41 -7.35
N MET A 2 -11.72 2.37 -8.69
CA MET A 2 -11.58 1.10 -9.42
C MET A 2 -10.16 0.50 -9.29
N LEU A 3 -9.13 1.36 -9.23
CA LEU A 3 -7.74 0.92 -9.08
C LEU A 3 -7.47 0.26 -7.72
N GLU A 4 -8.02 0.79 -6.61
CA GLU A 4 -7.87 0.18 -5.27
C GLU A 4 -8.34 -1.29 -5.22
N THR A 5 -9.36 -1.65 -6.03
CA THR A 5 -9.88 -3.03 -6.07
C THR A 5 -8.86 -4.03 -6.65
N VAL A 6 -7.90 -3.53 -7.42
CA VAL A 6 -6.80 -4.27 -8.03
C VAL A 6 -5.54 -4.14 -7.18
N ALA A 7 -5.29 -2.97 -6.59
CA ALA A 7 -4.12 -2.69 -5.75
C ALA A 7 -4.06 -3.54 -4.46
N ALA A 8 -5.21 -3.94 -3.91
CA ALA A 8 -5.25 -4.87 -2.76
C ALA A 8 -4.84 -6.32 -3.10
N VAL A 9 -4.76 -6.71 -4.37
CA VAL A 9 -4.52 -8.10 -4.80
C VAL A 9 -3.05 -8.53 -4.66
N PRO A 10 -2.05 -7.77 -5.11
CA PRO A 10 -0.65 -8.15 -5.04
C PRO A 10 -0.14 -8.50 -3.64
N GLY A 11 -0.41 -7.67 -2.64
CA GLY A 11 -0.02 -7.92 -1.25
C GLY A 11 -0.62 -9.22 -0.71
N MET A 12 -1.89 -9.49 -1.02
CA MET A 12 -2.57 -10.72 -0.64
C MET A 12 -1.94 -11.96 -1.28
N VAL A 13 -1.69 -11.90 -2.59
CA VAL A 13 -1.07 -13.02 -3.34
C VAL A 13 0.35 -13.29 -2.84
N GLY A 14 1.17 -12.25 -2.69
CA GLY A 14 2.55 -12.37 -2.22
C GLY A 14 2.62 -12.87 -0.77
N GLY A 15 1.80 -12.31 0.12
CA GLY A 15 1.67 -12.74 1.51
C GLY A 15 1.25 -14.20 1.64
N MET A 16 0.21 -14.62 0.90
CA MET A 16 -0.27 -16.00 0.86
C MET A 16 0.82 -16.97 0.36
N LEU A 17 1.48 -16.66 -0.75
CA LEU A 17 2.51 -17.52 -1.33
C LEU A 17 3.72 -17.67 -0.39
N LEU A 18 4.16 -16.58 0.25
CA LEU A 18 5.21 -16.60 1.26
C LEU A 18 4.80 -17.37 2.51
N HIS A 19 3.55 -17.22 2.95
CA HIS A 19 3.00 -17.96 4.08
C HIS A 19 3.03 -19.46 3.84
N LEU A 20 2.48 -19.92 2.71
CA LEU A 20 2.49 -21.34 2.36
C LEU A 20 3.92 -21.89 2.13
N LYS A 21 4.84 -21.07 1.62
CA LYS A 21 6.26 -21.44 1.49
C LYS A 21 6.92 -21.60 2.86
N SER A 22 6.67 -20.67 3.79
CA SER A 22 7.17 -20.71 5.17
C SER A 22 6.71 -21.98 5.90
N LEU A 23 5.43 -22.33 5.80
CA LEU A 23 4.88 -23.56 6.39
C LEU A 23 5.52 -24.83 5.80
N ARG A 24 5.62 -24.93 4.48
CA ARG A 24 6.17 -26.14 3.81
C ARG A 24 7.67 -26.32 4.03
N LYS A 25 8.40 -25.24 4.29
CA LYS A 25 9.86 -25.28 4.54
C LYS A 25 10.23 -25.18 6.01
N PHE A 26 9.26 -24.93 6.90
CA PHE A 26 9.50 -24.64 8.32
C PHE A 26 10.53 -23.50 8.54
N GLN A 27 10.45 -22.45 7.71
CA GLN A 27 11.39 -21.32 7.72
C GLN A 27 10.69 -20.01 8.09
N GLN A 28 11.39 -19.14 8.82
CA GLN A 28 10.90 -17.79 9.14
C GLN A 28 10.89 -16.89 7.89
N SER A 29 9.85 -16.06 7.76
CA SER A 29 9.67 -15.14 6.63
C SER A 29 10.24 -13.74 6.88
N GLY A 30 10.81 -13.48 8.07
CA GLY A 30 11.47 -12.22 8.39
C GLY A 30 10.54 -11.00 8.38
N GLY A 31 9.25 -11.19 8.67
CA GLY A 31 8.24 -10.12 8.71
C GLY A 31 7.51 -9.84 7.39
N TRP A 32 8.00 -10.37 6.27
CA TRP A 32 7.45 -10.07 4.94
C TRP A 32 6.00 -10.50 4.72
N ILE A 33 5.56 -11.61 5.33
CA ILE A 33 4.15 -12.02 5.24
C ILE A 33 3.26 -10.94 5.84
N LYS A 34 3.62 -10.45 7.03
CA LYS A 34 2.83 -9.44 7.73
C LYS A 34 2.80 -8.12 6.94
N ALA A 35 3.96 -7.67 6.48
CA ALA A 35 4.06 -6.44 5.69
C ALA A 35 3.16 -6.46 4.44
N LEU A 36 3.16 -7.57 3.67
CA LEU A 36 2.34 -7.67 2.45
C LEU A 36 0.84 -7.81 2.72
N LEU A 37 0.46 -8.43 3.84
CA LEU A 37 -0.94 -8.50 4.24
C LEU A 37 -1.45 -7.18 4.81
N GLU A 38 -0.59 -6.42 5.51
CA GLU A 38 -0.88 -5.06 5.97
C GLU A 38 -1.04 -4.10 4.78
N GLU A 39 -0.19 -4.20 3.75
CA GLU A 39 -0.33 -3.48 2.47
C GLU A 39 -1.69 -3.79 1.83
N ALA A 40 -2.04 -5.08 1.65
CA ALA A 40 -3.33 -5.46 1.08
C ALA A 40 -4.54 -4.97 1.90
N GLU A 41 -4.42 -4.92 3.23
CA GLU A 41 -5.44 -4.36 4.09
C GLU A 41 -5.54 -2.84 3.96
N ASN A 42 -4.42 -2.14 3.87
CA ASN A 42 -4.37 -0.70 3.69
C ASN A 42 -5.05 -0.27 2.38
N GLU A 43 -4.72 -0.93 1.27
CA GLU A 43 -5.38 -0.76 -0.04
C GLU A 43 -6.89 -1.01 0.03
N ARG A 44 -7.31 -2.05 0.77
CA ARG A 44 -8.74 -2.31 1.02
C ARG A 44 -9.39 -1.16 1.80
N MET A 45 -8.68 -0.52 2.73
CA MET A 45 -9.20 0.61 3.49
C MET A 45 -9.31 1.88 2.66
N HIS A 46 -8.43 2.09 1.67
CA HIS A 46 -8.60 3.14 0.65
C HIS A 46 -9.90 2.93 -0.12
N LEU A 47 -10.14 1.71 -0.62
CA LEU A 47 -11.37 1.36 -1.31
C LEU A 47 -12.62 1.63 -0.46
N MET A 48 -12.63 1.13 0.78
CA MET A 48 -13.79 1.27 1.67
C MET A 48 -14.09 2.74 2.00
N THR A 49 -13.05 3.56 2.12
CA THR A 49 -13.19 5.02 2.29
C THR A 49 -13.85 5.66 1.07
N MET A 50 -13.42 5.29 -0.14
CA MET A 50 -14.01 5.82 -1.39
C MET A 50 -15.45 5.35 -1.61
N VAL A 51 -15.81 4.14 -1.17
CA VAL A 51 -17.19 3.60 -1.24
C VAL A 51 -18.18 4.40 -0.36
N GLU A 52 -17.72 5.08 0.70
CA GLU A 52 -18.57 5.98 1.47
C GLU A 52 -18.88 7.28 0.73
N LEU A 53 -17.97 7.72 -0.15
CA LEU A 53 -18.14 8.92 -0.97
C LEU A 53 -18.92 8.63 -2.25
N VAL A 54 -18.64 7.51 -2.92
CA VAL A 54 -19.22 7.13 -4.21
C VAL A 54 -19.72 5.69 -4.16
N LYS A 55 -21.05 5.53 -4.21
CA LYS A 55 -21.66 4.19 -4.19
C LYS A 55 -21.58 3.55 -5.59
N PRO A 56 -20.96 2.36 -5.72
CA PRO A 56 -20.76 1.73 -7.01
C PRO A 56 -22.06 1.14 -7.55
N LYS A 57 -22.27 1.26 -8.86
CA LYS A 57 -23.40 0.68 -9.59
C LYS A 57 -23.18 -0.81 -9.85
N TRP A 58 -24.24 -1.53 -10.21
CA TRP A 58 -24.17 -2.98 -10.43
C TRP A 58 -23.20 -3.39 -11.55
N TYR A 59 -23.08 -2.59 -12.62
CA TYR A 59 -22.17 -2.89 -13.73
C TYR A 59 -20.71 -2.63 -13.36
N GLU A 60 -20.43 -1.65 -12.50
CA GLU A 60 -19.08 -1.40 -11.95
C GLU A 60 -18.65 -2.56 -11.07
N ARG A 61 -19.56 -3.11 -10.25
CA ARG A 61 -19.31 -4.32 -9.45
C ARG A 61 -19.00 -5.54 -10.32
N LEU A 62 -19.74 -5.73 -11.42
CA LEU A 62 -19.47 -6.82 -12.38
C LEU A 62 -18.11 -6.63 -13.07
N LEU A 63 -17.76 -5.39 -13.40
CA LEU A 63 -16.45 -5.06 -13.97
C LEU A 63 -15.33 -5.38 -12.96
N VAL A 64 -15.47 -4.97 -11.70
CA VAL A 64 -14.51 -5.30 -10.62
C VAL A 64 -14.34 -6.81 -10.50
N LEU A 65 -15.43 -7.58 -10.45
CA LEU A 65 -15.36 -9.05 -10.36
C LEU A 65 -14.57 -9.65 -11.53
N THR A 66 -14.82 -9.17 -12.75
CA THR A 66 -14.15 -9.67 -13.96
C THR A 66 -12.67 -9.32 -13.95
N VAL A 67 -12.32 -8.06 -13.65
CA VAL A 67 -10.94 -7.59 -13.60
C VAL A 67 -10.16 -8.30 -12.50
N GLN A 68 -10.73 -8.44 -11.30
CA GLN A 68 -10.11 -9.19 -10.20
C GLN A 68 -9.89 -10.65 -10.58
N GLY A 69 -10.86 -11.31 -11.21
CA GLY A 69 -10.72 -12.69 -11.66
C GLY A 69 -9.54 -12.89 -12.61
N VAL A 70 -9.40 -12.01 -13.61
CA VAL A 70 -8.28 -12.07 -14.57
C VAL A 70 -6.95 -11.69 -13.90
N PHE A 71 -6.92 -10.56 -13.20
CA PHE A 71 -5.70 -10.01 -12.61
C PHE A 71 -5.14 -10.90 -11.51
N PHE A 72 -5.98 -11.44 -10.62
CA PHE A 72 -5.54 -12.37 -9.56
C PHE A 72 -4.81 -13.57 -10.15
N ASN A 73 -5.39 -14.23 -11.16
CA ASN A 73 -4.80 -15.42 -11.76
C ASN A 73 -3.50 -15.09 -12.50
N ALA A 74 -3.48 -14.01 -13.29
CA ALA A 74 -2.28 -13.56 -14.00
C ALA A 74 -1.15 -13.19 -13.04
N PHE A 75 -1.46 -12.41 -11.99
CA PHE A 75 -0.49 -11.98 -10.99
C PHE A 75 0.00 -13.15 -10.12
N PHE A 76 -0.87 -14.10 -9.78
CA PHE A 76 -0.49 -15.34 -9.07
C PHE A 76 0.55 -16.14 -9.86
N VAL A 77 0.32 -16.37 -11.16
CA VAL A 77 1.28 -17.05 -12.04
C VAL A 77 2.58 -16.25 -12.14
N LEU A 78 2.48 -14.94 -12.38
CA LEU A 78 3.64 -14.06 -12.45
C LEU A 78 4.49 -14.11 -11.17
N TYR A 79 3.86 -14.05 -9.98
CA TYR A 79 4.57 -14.08 -8.70
C TYR A 79 5.28 -15.42 -8.48
N MET A 80 4.68 -16.55 -8.89
CA MET A 80 5.34 -17.84 -8.86
C MET A 80 6.57 -17.91 -9.79
N LEU A 81 6.47 -17.31 -10.98
CA LEU A 81 7.56 -17.29 -11.97
C LEU A 81 8.68 -16.33 -11.57
N SER A 82 8.34 -15.13 -11.10
CA SER A 82 9.29 -14.08 -10.75
C SER A 82 8.70 -13.11 -9.71
N PRO A 83 8.91 -13.35 -8.41
CA PRO A 83 8.55 -12.41 -7.36
C PRO A 83 9.22 -11.04 -7.55
N LYS A 84 10.44 -11.03 -8.11
CA LYS A 84 11.18 -9.81 -8.44
C LYS A 84 10.41 -8.93 -9.43
N LEU A 85 9.92 -9.53 -10.52
CA LEU A 85 9.16 -8.79 -11.52
C LEU A 85 7.81 -8.34 -10.96
N ALA A 86 7.13 -9.22 -10.21
CA ALA A 86 5.87 -8.89 -9.55
C ALA A 86 5.99 -7.66 -8.64
N HIS A 87 6.95 -7.66 -7.71
CA HIS A 87 7.20 -6.49 -6.84
C HIS A 87 7.65 -5.25 -7.61
N ARG A 88 8.36 -5.40 -8.73
CA ARG A 88 8.74 -4.25 -9.54
C ARG A 88 7.53 -3.61 -10.23
N ILE A 89 6.62 -4.44 -10.74
CA ILE A 89 5.38 -3.97 -11.37
C ILE A 89 4.55 -3.21 -10.35
N VAL A 90 4.36 -3.77 -9.14
CA VAL A 90 3.63 -3.09 -8.06
C VAL A 90 4.26 -1.74 -7.74
N GLY A 91 5.58 -1.67 -7.55
CA GLY A 91 6.25 -0.39 -7.30
C GLY A 91 5.96 0.69 -8.36
N TYR A 92 5.90 0.32 -9.64
CA TYR A 92 5.51 1.25 -10.70
C TYR A 92 4.02 1.60 -10.70
N LEU A 93 3.14 0.69 -10.29
CA LEU A 93 1.72 1.03 -10.09
C LEU A 93 1.57 2.09 -8.99
N GLU A 94 2.34 1.97 -7.91
CA GLU A 94 2.28 2.94 -6.82
C GLU A 94 2.89 4.29 -7.22
N GLU A 95 3.90 4.33 -8.10
CA GLU A 95 4.38 5.59 -8.69
C GLU A 95 3.26 6.33 -9.43
N GLU A 96 2.47 5.62 -10.22
CA GLU A 96 1.30 6.18 -10.92
C GLU A 96 0.16 6.54 -9.95
N ALA A 97 -0.02 5.80 -8.87
CA ALA A 97 -0.98 6.12 -7.81
C ALA A 97 -0.62 7.45 -7.12
N ILE A 98 0.64 7.64 -6.74
CA ILE A 98 1.13 8.89 -6.14
C ILE A 98 0.91 10.07 -7.07
N HIS A 99 1.19 9.90 -8.36
CA HIS A 99 0.92 10.92 -9.38
C HIS A 99 -0.58 11.25 -9.43
N SER A 100 -1.43 10.23 -9.52
CA SER A 100 -2.89 10.39 -9.59
C SER A 100 -3.47 11.10 -8.37
N TYR A 101 -3.05 10.74 -7.15
CA TYR A 101 -3.50 11.44 -5.94
C TYR A 101 -2.94 12.86 -5.81
N THR A 102 -1.77 13.12 -6.40
CA THR A 102 -1.23 14.49 -6.47
C THR A 102 -2.08 15.38 -7.37
N GLU A 103 -2.52 14.87 -8.53
CA GLU A 103 -3.48 15.59 -9.38
C GLU A 103 -4.83 15.76 -8.67
N TYR A 104 -5.33 14.73 -7.99
CA TYR A 104 -6.58 14.82 -7.21
C TYR A 104 -6.51 15.94 -6.15
N LEU A 105 -5.38 16.09 -5.46
CA LEU A 105 -5.20 17.18 -4.49
C LEU A 105 -5.23 18.55 -5.15
N LYS A 106 -4.63 18.71 -6.34
CA LYS A 106 -4.69 19.97 -7.11
C LYS A 106 -6.12 20.30 -7.53
N ASP A 107 -6.91 19.31 -7.91
CA ASP A 107 -8.31 19.49 -8.26
C ASP A 107 -9.16 19.93 -7.06
N ILE A 108 -8.87 19.43 -5.85
CA ILE A 108 -9.49 19.94 -4.61
C ILE A 108 -9.08 21.38 -4.34
N GLU A 109 -7.78 21.70 -4.46
CA GLU A 109 -7.24 23.03 -4.15
C GLU A 109 -7.71 24.11 -5.13
N SER A 110 -7.91 23.75 -6.40
CA SER A 110 -8.48 24.63 -7.41
C SER A 110 -10.01 24.78 -7.32
N GLY A 111 -10.67 23.96 -6.50
CA GLY A 111 -12.12 23.92 -6.35
C GLY A 111 -12.86 23.16 -7.46
N ALA A 112 -12.14 22.45 -8.34
CA ALA A 112 -12.74 21.56 -9.33
C ALA A 112 -13.44 20.36 -8.66
N ILE A 113 -12.92 19.91 -7.52
CA ILE A 113 -13.54 18.88 -6.66
C ILE A 113 -13.90 19.51 -5.31
N GLU A 114 -15.13 19.26 -4.86
CA GLU A 114 -15.59 19.73 -3.55
C GLU A 114 -14.85 19.01 -2.41
N ASN A 115 -14.28 19.79 -1.49
CA ASN A 115 -13.61 19.25 -0.31
C ASN A 115 -14.61 18.78 0.77
N VAL A 116 -15.36 17.70 0.56
CA VAL A 116 -16.39 17.26 1.53
C VAL A 116 -15.80 16.81 2.89
N ALA A 117 -16.63 16.64 3.91
CA ALA A 117 -16.20 16.10 5.20
C ALA A 117 -15.63 14.68 5.04
N ALA A 118 -14.58 14.34 5.80
CA ALA A 118 -13.97 13.02 5.74
C ALA A 118 -14.95 11.94 6.24
N PRO A 119 -15.03 10.78 5.57
CA PRO A 119 -15.80 9.63 6.07
C PRO A 119 -15.31 9.18 7.44
N ALA A 120 -16.23 8.77 8.32
CA ALA A 120 -15.89 8.29 9.68
C ALA A 120 -14.88 7.13 9.67
N ILE A 121 -15.00 6.21 8.71
CA ILE A 121 -14.06 5.10 8.53
C ILE A 121 -12.62 5.58 8.32
N ALA A 122 -12.42 6.69 7.60
CA ALA A 122 -11.10 7.27 7.35
C ALA A 122 -10.55 7.96 8.60
N ILE A 123 -11.41 8.71 9.30
CA ILE A 123 -11.05 9.37 10.56
C ILE A 123 -10.58 8.33 11.58
N ASP A 124 -11.31 7.22 11.72
CA ASP A 124 -10.97 6.18 12.68
C ASP A 124 -9.70 5.40 12.29
N TYR A 125 -9.55 5.06 11.00
CA TYR A 125 -8.43 4.26 10.51
C TYR A 125 -7.10 5.04 10.53
N TRP A 126 -7.07 6.24 9.95
CA TRP A 126 -5.87 7.10 9.93
C TRP A 126 -5.73 8.01 11.16
N ARG A 127 -6.67 7.92 12.12
CA ARG A 127 -6.69 8.73 13.35
C ARG A 127 -6.65 10.23 13.07
N LEU A 128 -7.42 10.67 12.07
CA LEU A 128 -7.48 12.07 11.66
C LEU A 128 -8.23 12.92 12.70
N PRO A 129 -8.05 14.25 12.69
CA PRO A 129 -8.93 15.17 13.42
C PRO A 129 -10.41 14.96 13.03
N LYS A 130 -11.33 15.21 13.97
CA LYS A 130 -12.77 14.98 13.74
C LYS A 130 -13.38 15.91 12.69
N ASP A 131 -12.74 17.04 12.43
CA ASP A 131 -13.09 18.04 11.43
C ASP A 131 -12.29 17.89 10.12
N ALA A 132 -11.54 16.79 9.97
CA ALA A 132 -10.83 16.47 8.74
C ALA A 132 -11.77 16.43 7.54
N ARG A 133 -11.25 16.85 6.38
CA ARG A 133 -11.96 16.87 5.11
C ARG A 133 -11.28 15.92 4.12
N LEU A 134 -11.86 15.83 2.92
CA LEU A 134 -11.39 14.97 1.85
C LEU A 134 -9.90 15.22 1.53
N LYS A 135 -9.45 16.47 1.56
CA LYS A 135 -8.04 16.83 1.35
C LYS A 135 -7.09 16.08 2.28
N GLU A 136 -7.39 16.04 3.58
CA GLU A 136 -6.55 15.35 4.57
C GLU A 136 -6.54 13.84 4.33
N VAL A 137 -7.70 13.26 3.97
CA VAL A 137 -7.82 11.83 3.63
C VAL A 137 -6.96 11.47 2.41
N ILE A 138 -7.05 12.25 1.32
CA ILE A 138 -6.23 11.99 0.12
C ILE A 138 -4.74 12.18 0.41
N THR A 139 -4.39 13.11 1.29
CA THR A 139 -3.00 13.35 1.68
C THR A 139 -2.40 12.13 2.38
N VAL A 140 -3.12 11.51 3.31
CA VAL A 140 -2.64 10.30 4.01
C VAL A 140 -2.64 9.07 3.11
N ILE A 141 -3.66 8.91 2.25
CA ILE A 141 -3.68 7.84 1.23
C ILE A 141 -2.46 7.92 0.33
N ARG A 142 -2.14 9.11 -0.21
CA ARG A 142 -0.94 9.30 -1.03
C ARG A 142 0.36 8.96 -0.29
N ALA A 143 0.40 9.18 1.03
CA ALA A 143 1.56 8.82 1.84
C ALA A 143 1.70 7.30 1.98
N ASP A 144 0.58 6.59 2.13
CA ASP A 144 0.54 5.13 2.11
C ASP A 144 1.08 4.59 0.77
N GLU A 145 0.65 5.16 -0.37
CA GLU A 145 1.16 4.76 -1.69
C GLU A 145 2.67 4.95 -1.84
N ALA A 146 3.19 6.07 -1.32
CA ALA A 146 4.63 6.31 -1.31
C ALA A 146 5.38 5.26 -0.47
N HIS A 147 4.78 4.81 0.63
CA HIS A 147 5.32 3.71 1.42
C HIS A 147 5.30 2.39 0.66
N HIS A 148 4.18 2.03 0.04
CA HIS A 148 4.03 0.80 -0.74
C HIS A 148 5.00 0.76 -1.92
N ARG A 149 5.18 1.89 -2.62
CA ARG A 149 6.19 2.07 -3.69
C ARG A 149 7.59 1.67 -3.21
N ASP A 150 8.04 2.30 -2.12
CA ASP A 150 9.40 2.12 -1.62
C ASP A 150 9.63 0.69 -1.13
N VAL A 151 8.63 0.11 -0.44
CA VAL A 151 8.65 -1.29 0.02
C VAL A 151 8.74 -2.26 -1.15
N ASN A 152 7.92 -2.08 -2.19
CA ASN A 152 7.88 -2.97 -3.35
C ASN A 152 9.12 -2.84 -4.23
N HIS A 153 9.64 -1.63 -4.47
CA HIS A 153 10.93 -1.47 -5.15
C HIS A 153 12.07 -2.13 -4.36
N PHE A 154 12.11 -1.95 -3.04
CA PHE A 154 13.10 -2.61 -2.20
C PHE A 154 12.99 -4.14 -2.26
N ALA A 155 11.77 -4.69 -2.17
CA ALA A 155 11.51 -6.13 -2.29
C ALA A 155 12.04 -6.68 -3.62
N SER A 156 11.81 -5.95 -4.73
CA SER A 156 12.30 -6.36 -6.07
C SER A 156 13.83 -6.51 -6.13
N VAL A 157 14.57 -5.69 -5.39
CA VAL A 157 16.05 -5.78 -5.31
C VAL A 157 16.46 -6.95 -4.41
N ARG A 158 15.78 -7.16 -3.28
CA ARG A 158 16.07 -8.25 -2.32
C ARG A 158 15.94 -9.64 -2.95
N TYR A 159 14.92 -9.88 -3.76
CA TYR A 159 14.79 -11.17 -4.48
C TYR A 159 15.95 -11.42 -5.45
N SER A 160 16.56 -10.36 -5.97
CA SER A 160 17.77 -10.45 -6.80
C SER A 160 19.01 -10.90 -6.00
N PHE A 161 19.05 -10.65 -4.69
CA PHE A 161 20.12 -11.08 -3.78
C PHE A 161 19.88 -12.48 -3.19
N CYS A 162 18.63 -12.86 -2.92
CA CYS A 162 18.29 -14.19 -2.38
C CYS A 162 18.58 -15.32 -3.37
N GLY A 163 18.51 -15.06 -4.69
CA GLY A 163 18.91 -16.03 -5.73
C GLY A 163 20.42 -16.31 -5.80
N LYS A 164 21.26 -15.53 -5.11
CA LYS A 164 22.73 -15.67 -5.09
C LYS A 164 23.30 -16.25 -3.78
N GLY A 165 22.47 -16.82 -2.90
CA GLY A 165 22.96 -17.58 -1.74
C GLY A 165 23.63 -16.76 -0.63
N ILE A 166 23.14 -15.54 -0.35
CA ILE A 166 23.64 -14.72 0.77
C ILE A 166 22.51 -14.51 1.79
N GLU A 167 22.30 -15.51 2.65
CA GLU A 167 21.10 -15.66 3.48
C GLU A 167 21.14 -14.94 4.85
N ARG A 168 22.22 -14.25 5.24
CA ARG A 168 22.37 -13.80 6.65
C ARG A 168 22.46 -12.31 6.93
N ARG A 169 22.71 -11.44 5.94
CA ARG A 169 22.96 -10.00 6.21
C ARG A 169 21.76 -9.06 6.03
N ALA A 170 20.71 -9.47 5.33
CA ALA A 170 19.60 -8.58 4.99
C ALA A 170 18.46 -8.56 6.03
N CYS A 171 18.53 -9.36 7.09
CA CYS A 171 17.52 -9.38 8.15
C CYS A 171 17.71 -8.23 9.17
N SER A 172 18.95 -7.78 9.38
CA SER A 172 19.26 -6.65 10.26
C SER A 172 18.86 -5.29 9.67
N SER A 173 18.88 -5.16 8.33
CA SER A 173 18.56 -3.90 7.64
C SER A 173 17.08 -3.50 7.74
N TRP A 174 16.14 -4.45 7.84
CA TRP A 174 14.71 -4.14 7.89
C TRP A 174 14.28 -3.54 9.24
N LEU A 175 14.84 -4.04 10.34
CA LEU A 175 14.72 -3.40 11.66
C LEU A 175 15.34 -2.00 11.67
N SER A 176 16.46 -1.81 10.96
CA SER A 176 17.12 -0.51 10.86
C SER A 176 16.34 0.50 10.02
N LEU A 177 15.65 0.06 8.95
CA LEU A 177 14.78 0.94 8.14
C LEU A 177 13.54 1.36 8.91
N ARG A 178 12.94 0.44 9.68
CA ARG A 178 11.80 0.74 10.57
C ARG A 178 12.17 1.76 11.64
N LEU A 179 13.36 1.64 12.25
CA LEU A 179 13.85 2.60 13.24
C LEU A 179 14.14 3.98 12.61
N HIS A 180 14.78 4.03 11.44
CA HIS A 180 15.11 5.30 10.80
C HIS A 180 13.93 6.10 10.25
N VAL A 181 12.81 5.45 9.95
CA VAL A 181 11.58 6.13 9.49
C VAL A 181 10.74 6.58 10.71
N VAL A 182 10.60 5.73 11.73
CA VAL A 182 9.89 6.08 12.97
C VAL A 182 10.60 7.20 13.73
N ASP A 183 11.92 7.18 13.86
CA ASP A 183 12.69 8.24 14.53
C ASP A 183 12.61 9.59 13.80
N ARG A 184 12.38 9.58 12.48
CA ARG A 184 12.28 10.82 11.68
C ARG A 184 10.93 11.51 11.87
N GLU A 185 9.84 10.75 12.05
CA GLU A 185 8.52 11.29 12.36
C GLU A 185 8.44 11.83 13.80
N ASP A 186 9.07 11.15 14.76
CA ASP A 186 9.07 11.59 16.16
C ASP A 186 9.96 12.83 16.39
N SER A 187 11.07 12.95 15.66
CA SER A 187 11.92 14.16 15.68
C SER A 187 11.22 15.40 15.10
N LEU A 188 10.42 15.22 14.04
CA LEU A 188 9.63 16.31 13.44
C LEU A 188 8.43 16.72 14.32
N LYS A 189 7.83 15.78 15.06
CA LYS A 189 6.78 16.08 16.05
C LYS A 189 7.32 16.74 17.31
N GLY A 190 8.53 16.38 17.75
CA GLY A 190 9.18 16.99 18.93
C GLY A 190 9.65 18.43 18.72
N SER A 191 10.04 18.81 17.49
CA SER A 191 10.54 20.16 17.19
C SER A 191 9.41 21.22 17.10
N CYS A 192 8.17 20.80 16.84
CA CYS A 192 7.02 21.71 16.74
C CYS A 192 6.36 22.04 18.09
N LEU A 193 6.71 21.31 19.16
CA LEU A 193 6.12 21.46 20.51
C LEU A 193 7.00 22.25 21.50
N MET A 194 8.12 22.85 21.05
CA MET A 194 9.01 23.66 21.90
C MET A 194 9.11 25.15 21.51
N GLN A 195 8.19 25.66 20.69
CA GLN A 195 8.09 27.10 20.40
C GLN A 195 6.65 27.60 20.57
N THR A 196 6.18 27.63 21.82
CA THR A 196 5.14 28.57 22.31
C THR A 196 5.34 28.77 23.79
#